data_AF-A0A957F624-F1
#
_entry.id   AF-A0A957F624-F1
#
_cell.length_a   1.000
_cell.length_b   1.000
_cell.length_c   1.000
_cell.angle_alpha   90.00
_cell.angle_beta   90.00
_cell.angle_gamma   90.00
#
_symmetry.space_group_name_H-M   'P 1'
#
loop_
_entity.id
_entity.type
_entity.pdbx_description
1 polymer ?
#
loop_
_entity_poly.entity_id
_entity_poly.type
_entity_poly.pdbx_seq_one_letter_code
_entity_poly.pdbx_strand_id
1 'polypeptide(L)'
;MDEKDKMPLPEEFETFEELAEFWDTHDLEDYAELLTTVSVEVVPDPTHEYVIVLSESLNRMMQKAQKQEGVSVGTLVNLWVQERLQQYGELSSS
;
A
#
# COMPACT_ATOMS: atom_id res chain seq x y z
N MET A 1 -10.84 27.94 -16.72
CA MET A 1 -10.36 29.21 -16.17
C MET A 1 -9.29 29.75 -17.11
N ASP A 2 -9.39 31.00 -17.52
CA ASP A 2 -8.37 31.68 -18.32
C ASP A 2 -7.04 31.73 -17.55
N GLU A 3 -5.94 31.47 -18.26
CA GLU A 3 -4.54 31.43 -17.77
C GLU A 3 -4.09 32.72 -17.06
N LYS A 4 -4.88 33.80 -17.17
CA LYS A 4 -4.56 35.15 -16.69
C LYS A 4 -5.02 35.49 -15.26
N ASP A 5 -5.75 34.61 -14.58
CA ASP A 5 -6.23 34.83 -13.19
C ASP A 5 -5.55 33.93 -12.14
N LYS A 6 -4.46 33.24 -12.49
CA LYS A 6 -3.74 32.37 -11.56
C LYS A 6 -2.87 33.19 -10.60
N MET A 7 -3.05 32.99 -9.30
CA MET A 7 -2.22 33.63 -8.28
C MET A 7 -0.78 33.07 -8.38
N PRO A 8 0.26 33.91 -8.34
CA PRO A 8 1.63 33.43 -8.34
C PRO A 8 1.89 32.57 -7.11
N LEU A 9 2.68 31.49 -7.26
CA LEU A 9 3.08 30.65 -6.15
C LEU A 9 3.93 31.48 -5.16
N PRO A 10 3.59 31.52 -3.86
CA PRO A 10 4.41 32.20 -2.86
C PRO A 10 5.81 31.60 -2.77
N GLU A 11 6.82 32.43 -2.48
CA GLU A 11 8.20 31.94 -2.24
C GLU A 11 8.27 31.09 -0.96
N GLU A 12 7.49 31.46 0.06
CA GLU A 12 7.37 30.77 1.34
C GLU A 12 5.92 30.85 1.85
N PHE A 13 5.51 29.85 2.64
CA PHE A 13 4.28 29.89 3.42
C PHE A 13 4.64 30.11 4.88
N GLU A 14 3.96 31.01 5.58
CA GLU A 14 4.26 31.30 6.98
C GLU A 14 3.78 30.18 7.91
N THR A 15 2.75 29.42 7.48
CA THR A 15 2.14 28.33 8.26
C THR A 15 1.73 27.13 7.39
N PHE A 16 1.52 25.97 8.02
CA PHE A 16 0.98 24.80 7.33
C PHE A 16 -0.48 24.98 6.92
N GLU A 17 -1.26 25.69 7.72
CA GLU A 17 -2.65 26.04 7.41
C GLU A 17 -2.76 26.87 6.14
N GLU A 18 -1.91 27.88 5.98
CA GLU A 18 -1.86 28.72 4.78
C GLU A 18 -1.50 27.92 3.52
N LEU A 19 -0.53 27.00 3.63
CA LEU A 19 -0.18 26.09 2.53
C LEU A 19 -1.38 25.21 2.13
N ALA A 20 -2.12 24.69 3.11
CA ALA A 20 -3.29 23.86 2.84
C ALA A 20 -4.41 24.67 2.18
N GLU A 21 -4.74 25.85 2.70
CA GLU A 21 -5.77 26.74 2.13
C GLU A 21 -5.45 27.16 0.69
N PHE A 22 -4.17 27.37 0.37
CA PHE A 22 -3.73 27.65 -0.99
C PHE A 22 -4.03 26.48 -1.92
N TRP A 23 -3.59 25.26 -1.59
CA TRP A 23 -3.78 24.08 -2.44
C TRP A 23 -5.21 23.54 -2.45
N ASP A 24 -6.07 23.91 -1.51
CA ASP A 24 -7.52 23.61 -1.57
C ASP A 24 -8.20 24.30 -2.77
N THR A 25 -7.61 25.38 -3.27
CA THR A 25 -8.19 26.20 -4.35
C THR A 25 -7.35 26.21 -5.65
N HIS A 26 -6.12 25.70 -5.61
CA HIS A 26 -5.18 25.72 -6.72
C HIS A 26 -4.80 24.30 -7.16
N ASP A 27 -4.72 24.06 -8.47
CA ASP A 27 -4.27 22.79 -9.03
C ASP A 27 -2.74 22.76 -9.12
N LEU A 28 -2.14 21.62 -8.78
CA LEU A 28 -0.70 21.41 -8.92
C LEU A 28 -0.26 21.48 -10.39
N GLU A 29 -1.12 21.05 -11.33
CA GLU A 29 -0.83 21.08 -12.77
C GLU A 29 -0.58 22.50 -13.29
N ASP A 30 -1.17 23.50 -12.63
CA ASP A 30 -1.03 24.90 -13.01
C ASP A 30 0.37 25.46 -12.76
N TYR A 31 1.19 24.77 -11.96
CA TYR A 31 2.55 25.13 -11.60
C TYR A 31 3.57 24.11 -12.09
N ALA A 32 3.19 23.24 -13.04
CA ALA A 32 4.03 22.13 -13.53
C ALA A 32 5.41 22.56 -14.05
N GLU A 33 5.54 23.78 -14.59
CA GLU A 33 6.82 24.34 -15.07
C GLU A 33 7.83 24.59 -13.92
N LEU A 34 7.35 24.75 -12.69
CA LEU A 34 8.16 24.92 -11.49
C LEU A 34 8.54 23.58 -10.84
N LEU A 35 7.90 22.49 -11.26
CA LEU A 35 8.10 21.17 -10.68
C LEU A 35 9.19 20.41 -11.45
N THR A 36 9.93 19.57 -10.72
CA THR A 36 10.87 18.63 -11.35
C THR A 36 10.17 17.30 -11.58
N THR A 37 10.14 16.83 -12.82
CA THR A 37 9.61 15.49 -13.13
C THR A 37 10.51 14.42 -12.51
N VAL A 38 9.91 13.54 -11.72
CA VAL A 38 10.59 12.37 -11.15
C VAL A 38 10.05 11.09 -11.79
N SER A 39 10.94 10.18 -12.17
CA SER A 39 10.55 8.85 -12.65
C SER A 39 10.31 7.94 -11.45
N VAL A 40 9.10 7.41 -11.35
CA VAL A 40 8.74 6.39 -10.36
C VAL A 40 8.49 5.08 -11.09
N GLU A 41 9.22 4.03 -10.72
CA GLU A 41 8.89 2.67 -11.13
C GLU A 41 7.73 2.18 -10.26
N VAL A 42 6.50 2.31 -10.76
CA VAL A 42 5.34 1.65 -10.18
C VAL A 42 5.39 0.20 -10.66
N VAL A 43 5.85 -0.72 -9.82
CA VAL A 43 5.79 -2.15 -10.11
C VAL A 43 4.34 -2.60 -9.88
N PRO A 44 3.57 -2.97 -10.92
CA PRO A 44 2.23 -3.48 -10.76
C PRO A 44 2.31 -4.98 -10.45
N ASP A 45 2.94 -5.34 -9.34
CA ASP A 45 2.76 -6.67 -8.78
C ASP A 45 1.65 -6.54 -7.74
N PRO A 46 0.43 -7.08 -7.97
CA PRO A 46 -0.60 -7.03 -6.96
C PRO A 46 -0.25 -8.07 -5.89
N THR A 47 0.72 -7.74 -5.03
CA THR A 47 0.85 -8.38 -3.74
C THR A 47 -0.41 -8.06 -2.96
N HIS A 48 -1.32 -9.02 -2.88
CA HIS A 48 -2.53 -8.89 -2.09
C HIS A 48 -2.14 -9.07 -0.62
N GLU A 49 -2.17 -7.99 0.14
CA GLU A 49 -1.94 -8.04 1.58
C GLU A 49 -3.26 -8.25 2.31
N TYR A 50 -3.32 -9.31 3.12
CA TYR A 50 -4.46 -9.60 3.98
C TYR A 50 -4.04 -9.43 5.44
N VAL A 51 -4.70 -8.52 6.15
CA VAL A 51 -4.55 -8.40 7.60
C VAL A 51 -5.54 -9.36 8.26
N ILE A 52 -5.01 -10.37 8.96
CA ILE A 52 -5.81 -11.40 9.62
C ILE A 52 -5.53 -11.37 11.12
N VAL A 53 -6.58 -11.33 11.92
CA VAL A 53 -6.48 -11.46 13.38
C VAL A 53 -6.35 -12.93 13.74
N LEU A 54 -5.24 -13.30 14.37
CA LEU A 54 -5.01 -14.65 14.90
C LEU A 54 -5.36 -14.70 16.38
N SER A 55 -5.93 -15.82 16.84
CA SER A 55 -6.01 -16.09 18.27
C SER A 55 -4.61 -16.24 18.88
N GLU A 56 -4.47 -15.99 20.18
CA GLU A 56 -3.18 -16.12 20.87
C GLU A 56 -2.60 -17.54 20.74
N SER A 57 -3.45 -18.56 20.84
CA SER A 57 -3.03 -19.96 20.71
C SER A 57 -2.50 -20.25 19.30
N LEU A 58 -3.17 -19.74 18.26
CA LEU A 58 -2.74 -19.90 16.88
C LEU A 58 -1.42 -19.18 16.62
N ASN A 59 -1.27 -17.95 17.10
CA ASN A 59 -0.01 -17.21 16.99
C ASN A 59 1.16 -17.96 17.63
N ARG A 60 0.98 -18.52 18.83
CA ARG A 60 2.01 -19.35 19.49
C ARG A 60 2.39 -20.58 18.66
N MET A 61 1.41 -21.24 18.03
CA MET A 61 1.67 -22.38 17.13
C MET A 61 2.43 -21.94 15.87
N MET A 62 2.03 -20.83 15.24
CA MET A 62 2.73 -20.26 14.08
C MET A 62 4.19 -19.94 14.39
N GLN A 63 4.46 -19.31 15.53
CA GLN A 63 5.83 -18.97 15.94
C GLN A 63 6.68 -20.22 16.19
N LYS A 64 6.09 -21.28 16.73
CA LYS A 64 6.79 -22.55 16.92
C LYS A 64 7.13 -23.18 15.57
N ALA A 65 6.17 -23.24 14.65
CA ALA A 65 6.37 -23.74 13.30
C ALA A 65 7.44 -22.93 12.55
N GLN A 66 7.39 -21.60 12.62
CA GLN A 66 8.41 -20.71 12.06
C GLN A 66 9.82 -21.08 12.55
N LYS A 67 9.98 -21.33 13.85
CA LYS A 67 11.28 -21.70 14.43
C LYS A 67 11.75 -23.10 14.02
N GLN A 68 10.81 -24.03 13.82
CA GLN A 68 11.13 -25.40 13.42
C GLN A 68 11.51 -25.49 11.94
N GLU A 69 10.76 -24.81 11.08
CA GLU A 69 10.92 -24.85 9.62
C GLU A 69 11.91 -23.81 9.09
N GLY A 70 12.25 -22.78 9.89
CA GLY A 70 13.20 -21.74 9.51
C GLY A 70 12.70 -20.75 8.44
N VAL A 71 11.40 -20.72 8.18
CA VAL A 71 10.75 -19.85 7.16
C VAL A 71 9.72 -18.92 7.82
N SER A 72 9.40 -17.81 7.14
CA SER A 72 8.49 -16.79 7.70
C SER A 72 7.06 -17.31 7.93
N VAL A 73 6.31 -16.65 8.83
CA VAL A 73 4.88 -16.92 9.05
C VAL A 73 4.09 -16.79 7.74
N GLY A 74 4.37 -15.77 6.92
CA GLY A 74 3.71 -15.57 5.63
C GLY A 74 3.96 -16.73 4.65
N THR A 75 5.19 -17.26 4.63
CA THR A 75 5.54 -18.44 3.82
C THR A 75 4.75 -19.67 4.26
N LEU A 76 4.65 -19.91 5.58
CA LEU A 76 3.87 -21.03 6.12
C LEU A 76 2.38 -20.90 5.79
N VAL A 77 1.81 -19.70 5.95
CA VAL A 77 0.41 -19.43 5.62
C VAL A 77 0.14 -19.72 4.14
N ASN A 78 0.98 -19.20 3.24
CA ASN A 78 0.81 -19.41 1.80
C ASN A 78 0.85 -20.90 1.45
N LEU A 79 1.82 -21.64 1.99
CA LEU A 79 1.95 -23.08 1.77
C LEU A 79 0.70 -23.84 2.25
N TRP A 80 0.28 -23.63 3.50
CA TRP A 80 -0.83 -24.38 4.07
C TRP A 80 -2.18 -24.01 3.46
N VAL A 81 -2.39 -22.73 3.08
CA VAL A 81 -3.60 -22.33 2.35
C VAL A 81 -3.64 -23.01 0.99
N GLN A 82 -2.52 -23.06 0.26
CA GLN A 82 -2.45 -23.74 -1.03
C GLN A 82 -2.76 -25.24 -0.89
N GLU A 83 -2.14 -25.93 0.07
CA GLU A 83 -2.41 -27.36 0.35
C GLU A 83 -3.88 -27.61 0.66
N ARG A 84 -4.51 -26.75 1.48
CA ARG A 84 -5.92 -26.88 1.86
C ARG A 84 -6.86 -26.62 0.68
N LEU A 85 -6.58 -25.63 -0.16
CA LEU A 85 -7.37 -25.35 -1.35
C LEU A 85 -7.30 -26.48 -2.38
N GLN A 86 -6.14 -27.11 -2.54
CA GLN A 86 -5.98 -28.29 -3.40
C GLN A 86 -6.86 -29.45 -2.90
N GLN A 87 -6.79 -29.77 -1.61
CA GLN A 87 -7.63 -30.82 -1.00
C GLN A 87 -9.12 -30.51 -1.14
N TYR A 88 -9.53 -29.25 -0.96
CA TYR A 88 -10.92 -28.84 -1.10
C TYR A 88 -11.40 -28.94 -2.56
N GLY A 89 -10.56 -28.58 -3.52
CA GLY A 89 -10.83 -28.76 -4.95
C GLY A 89 -11.04 -30.22 -5.33
N GLU A 90 -10.19 -31.12 -4.81
CA GLU A 90 -10.31 -32.57 -5.01
C GLU A 90 -11.59 -33.15 -4.39
N LEU A 91 -11.95 -32.72 -3.18
CA LEU A 91 -13.18 -33.14 -2.48
C LEU A 91 -14.47 -32.61 -3.14
N SER A 92 -14.40 -31.46 -3.81
CA SER A 92 -15.54 -30.87 -4.54
C SER A 92 -15.74 -31.47 -5.95
N SER A 93 -14.79 -32.29 -6.42
CA SER A 93 -14.82 -32.92 -7.74
C SER A 93 -15.15 -34.42 -7.70
N SER A 94 -15.48 -34.97 -6.53
CA SER A 94 -15.88 -36.37 -6.30
C SER A 94 -17.25 -36.48 -5.67
#